data_AF-A0A269PJ49-F1
#
_entry.id   AF-A0A269PJ49-F1
#
_cell.length_a   1.000
_cell.length_b   1.000
_cell.length_c   1.000
_cell.angle_alpha   90.00
_cell.angle_beta   90.00
_cell.angle_gamma   90.00
#
_symmetry.space_group_name_H-M   'P 1'
#
loop_
_entity.id
_entity.type
_entity.pdbx_description
1 polymer ?
#
loop_
_entity_poly.entity_id
_entity_poly.type
_entity_poly.pdbx_seq_one_letter_code
_entity_poly.pdbx_strand_id
1 'polypeptide(L)'
;MSGCASVMTSDMQTVEVTTSNGKSVTVAIDGNEAQAPGRVQVIRDGREKALRTTEVGCDTETKLEKQVTPIFFGNIIIGGLFGSTTDASTGKMWDYAEKVEINCSK
;
A
#
# COMPACT_ATOMS: atom_id res chain seq x y z
N MET A 1 2.36 -9.53 31.99
CA MET A 1 1.84 -8.37 31.23
C MET A 1 3.01 -7.83 30.42
N SER A 2 3.08 -8.13 29.11
CA SER A 2 3.92 -7.47 28.07
C SER A 2 3.97 -8.39 26.84
N GLY A 3 2.96 -8.29 25.98
CA GLY A 3 2.86 -9.07 24.75
C GLY A 3 2.25 -8.24 23.61
N CYS A 4 2.48 -6.93 23.61
CA CYS A 4 1.91 -5.99 22.65
C CYS A 4 3.02 -5.18 21.98
N ALA A 5 3.92 -5.83 21.25
CA ALA A 5 4.89 -5.11 20.41
C ALA A 5 5.55 -6.11 19.46
N SER A 6 5.00 -6.30 18.26
CA SER A 6 5.75 -6.66 17.03
C SER A 6 4.87 -7.03 15.83
N VAL A 7 3.55 -7.22 15.98
CA VAL A 7 2.70 -7.66 14.85
C VAL A 7 2.30 -6.50 13.91
N MET A 8 2.41 -5.24 14.33
CA MET A 8 1.91 -4.12 13.51
C MET A 8 2.89 -3.58 12.47
N THR A 9 4.19 -3.87 12.58
CA THR A 9 5.17 -3.43 11.57
C THR A 9 5.23 -4.36 10.35
N SER A 10 4.83 -5.64 10.47
CA SER A 10 4.76 -6.55 9.32
C SER A 10 3.66 -6.21 8.32
N ASP A 11 2.68 -5.44 8.78
CA ASP A 11 1.45 -5.18 8.04
C ASP A 11 1.51 -3.83 7.32
N MET A 12 2.59 -3.06 7.46
CA MET A 12 2.78 -1.80 6.75
C MET A 12 3.71 -1.99 5.54
N GLN A 13 3.34 -1.40 4.41
CA GLN A 13 4.18 -1.29 3.23
C GLN A 13 4.56 0.17 3.01
N THR A 14 5.82 0.44 2.69
CA THR A 14 6.24 1.76 2.22
C THR A 14 6.03 1.85 0.71
N VAL A 15 5.33 2.89 0.28
CA VAL A 15 5.05 3.19 -1.13
C VAL A 15 5.70 4.52 -1.47
N GLU A 16 6.46 4.56 -2.55
CA GLU A 16 7.00 5.79 -3.13
C GLU A 16 5.92 6.45 -3.99
N VAL A 17 5.57 7.68 -3.63
CA VAL A 17 4.61 8.49 -4.37
C VAL A 17 5.38 9.58 -5.08
N THR A 18 5.25 9.66 -6.40
CA THR A 18 5.84 10.73 -7.23
C THR A 18 4.76 11.55 -7.91
N THR A 19 5.12 12.74 -8.37
CA THR A 19 4.25 13.59 -9.20
C THR A 19 4.89 13.73 -10.58
N SER A 20 4.09 13.66 -11.65
CA SER A 20 4.63 13.70 -13.02
C SER A 20 5.32 15.03 -13.37
N ASN A 21 5.02 16.10 -12.63
CA ASN A 21 5.62 17.43 -12.78
C ASN A 21 6.67 17.77 -11.71
N GLY A 22 6.94 16.86 -10.76
CA GLY A 22 7.89 17.06 -9.66
C GLY A 22 7.47 18.09 -8.61
N LYS A 23 6.25 18.65 -8.68
CA LYS A 23 5.76 19.61 -7.67
C LYS A 23 5.35 18.88 -6.41
N SER A 24 5.58 19.53 -5.26
CA SER A 24 5.09 19.06 -3.97
C SER A 24 3.58 19.22 -3.88
N VAL A 25 2.86 18.13 -3.63
CA VAL A 25 1.41 18.09 -3.44
C VAL A 25 1.06 17.30 -2.19
N THR A 26 -0.01 17.72 -1.51
CA THR A 26 -0.56 16.97 -0.37
C THR A 26 -1.46 15.86 -0.89
N VAL A 27 -1.20 14.64 -0.43
CA VAL A 27 -1.95 13.44 -0.80
C VAL A 27 -2.51 12.80 0.46
N ALA A 28 -3.76 12.36 0.39
CA ALA A 28 -4.43 11.62 1.43
C ALA A 28 -4.58 10.15 1.04
N ILE A 29 -4.20 9.24 1.95
CA ILE A 29 -4.39 7.79 1.81
C ILE A 29 -4.74 7.19 3.17
N ASP A 30 -5.78 6.37 3.21
CA ASP A 30 -6.30 5.76 4.45
C ASP A 30 -6.57 6.77 5.59
N GLY A 31 -6.95 8.00 5.25
CA GLY A 31 -7.18 9.08 6.22
C GLY A 31 -5.90 9.75 6.76
N ASN A 32 -4.72 9.36 6.29
CA ASN A 32 -3.45 10.02 6.58
C ASN A 32 -3.04 10.93 5.43
N GLU A 33 -2.54 12.11 5.75
CA GLU A 33 -1.98 13.04 4.77
C GLU A 33 -0.45 12.92 4.72
N ALA A 34 0.10 13.04 3.51
CA ALA A 34 1.53 13.03 3.26
C ALA A 34 1.89 13.98 2.12
N GLN A 35 3.16 14.35 2.02
CA GLN A 35 3.68 15.12 0.89
C GLN A 35 4.26 14.18 -0.17
N ALA A 36 3.86 14.40 -1.43
CA ALA A 36 4.46 13.79 -2.61
C ALA A 36 5.18 14.87 -3.43
N PRO A 37 6.37 14.64 -4.01
CA PRO A 37 7.09 13.38 -4.03
C PRO A 37 7.63 12.98 -2.64
N GLY A 38 7.44 11.72 -2.26
CA GLY A 38 7.75 11.25 -0.91
C GLY A 38 7.41 9.78 -0.70
N ARG A 39 7.55 9.32 0.53
CA ARG A 39 7.23 7.94 0.94
C ARG A 39 6.05 7.95 1.90
N VAL A 40 5.07 7.11 1.63
CA VAL A 40 3.89 6.91 2.49
C VAL A 40 3.84 5.48 2.98
N GLN A 41 3.33 5.28 4.18
CA GLN A 41 3.12 3.93 4.73
C GLN A 41 1.65 3.57 4.60
N VAL A 42 1.37 2.40 4.02
CA VAL A 42 0.01 1.87 3.81
C VAL A 42 -0.14 0.52 4.50
N ILE A 43 -1.34 0.23 4.99
CA ILE A 43 -1.64 -1.07 5.64
C ILE A 43 -1.92 -2.13 4.56
N ARG A 44 -1.27 -3.28 4.64
CA ARG A 44 -1.45 -4.48 3.81
C ARG A 44 -2.72 -5.25 4.18
N ASP A 45 -3.88 -4.61 4.03
CA ASP A 45 -5.20 -5.15 4.37
C ASP A 45 -5.95 -5.77 3.17
N GLY A 46 -5.37 -5.71 1.96
CA GLY A 46 -6.00 -6.20 0.74
C GLY A 46 -7.21 -5.40 0.26
N ARG A 47 -7.50 -4.23 0.85
CA ARG A 47 -8.59 -3.35 0.43
C ARG A 47 -8.17 -2.54 -0.80
N GLU A 48 -9.14 -1.95 -1.50
CA GLU A 48 -8.78 -0.98 -2.52
C GLU A 48 -8.26 0.29 -1.83
N LYS A 49 -7.13 0.80 -2.30
CA LYS A 49 -6.53 2.04 -1.81
C LYS A 49 -6.36 3.00 -2.98
N ALA A 50 -6.57 4.28 -2.71
CA ALA A 50 -6.36 5.34 -3.68
C ALA A 50 -5.77 6.56 -2.97
N LEU A 51 -4.76 7.15 -3.60
CA LEU A 51 -4.22 8.44 -3.23
C LEU A 51 -5.19 9.51 -3.72
N ARG A 52 -5.60 10.40 -2.82
CA ARG A 52 -6.48 11.52 -3.13
C ARG A 52 -5.72 12.82 -2.97
N THR A 53 -5.92 13.76 -3.88
CA THR A 53 -5.39 15.12 -3.74
C THR A 53 -6.42 16.13 -4.20
N THR A 54 -6.39 17.32 -3.60
CA THR A 54 -7.20 18.46 -4.01
C THR A 54 -6.38 19.48 -4.81
N GLU A 55 -5.14 19.15 -5.15
CA GLU A 55 -4.26 20.06 -5.89
C GLU A 55 -4.77 20.30 -7.31
N VAL A 56 -4.84 21.58 -7.70
CA VAL A 56 -5.28 21.97 -9.03
C VAL A 56 -4.23 21.57 -10.06
N GLY A 57 -4.66 20.93 -11.15
CA GLY A 57 -3.75 20.45 -12.19
C GLY A 57 -3.28 19.00 -11.98
N CYS A 58 -3.69 18.34 -10.88
CA CYS A 58 -3.45 16.92 -10.62
C CYS A 58 -4.73 16.09 -10.72
N ASP A 59 -4.56 14.79 -10.97
CA ASP A 59 -5.64 13.83 -10.84
C ASP A 59 -6.05 13.71 -9.38
N THR A 60 -7.34 13.91 -9.13
CA THR A 60 -7.90 13.95 -7.77
C THR A 60 -7.87 12.59 -7.07
N GLU A 61 -7.76 11.51 -7.84
CA GLU A 61 -7.72 10.14 -7.34
C GLU A 61 -6.79 9.29 -8.21
N THR A 62 -5.76 8.70 -7.59
CA THR A 62 -4.82 7.76 -8.22
C THR A 62 -4.91 6.43 -7.48
N LYS A 63 -5.35 5.38 -8.18
CA LYS A 63 -5.50 4.04 -7.58
C LYS A 63 -4.13 3.44 -7.26
N LEU A 64 -4.00 2.85 -6.08
CA LEU A 64 -2.84 2.06 -5.70
C LEU A 64 -3.11 0.61 -6.07
N GLU A 65 -2.43 0.12 -7.11
CA GLU A 65 -2.59 -1.26 -7.56
C GLU A 65 -2.17 -2.23 -6.46
N LYS A 66 -2.93 -3.33 -6.33
CA LYS A 66 -2.67 -4.42 -5.40
C LYS A 66 -2.56 -5.73 -6.16
N GLN A 67 -1.68 -6.60 -5.70
CA GLN A 67 -1.46 -7.93 -6.27
C GLN A 67 -1.29 -8.97 -5.16
N VAL A 68 -1.60 -10.23 -5.49
CA VAL A 68 -1.31 -11.34 -4.58
C VAL A 68 0.18 -11.61 -4.62
N THR A 69 0.82 -11.61 -3.46
CA THR A 69 2.26 -11.85 -3.33
C THR A 69 2.61 -13.26 -3.82
N PRO A 70 3.63 -13.43 -4.70
CA PRO A 70 3.98 -14.74 -5.24
C PRO A 70 4.43 -15.74 -4.17
N ILE A 71 4.93 -15.25 -3.03
CA ILE A 71 5.32 -16.07 -1.87
C ILE A 71 4.11 -16.83 -1.28
N PHE A 72 2.89 -16.28 -1.40
CA PHE A 72 1.66 -16.93 -0.98
C PHE A 72 1.46 -18.28 -1.70
N PHE A 73 1.80 -18.36 -2.99
CA PHE A 73 1.71 -19.60 -3.76
C PHE A 73 2.81 -20.60 -3.38
N GLY A 74 3.99 -20.12 -2.97
CA GLY A 74 5.07 -20.98 -2.46
C GLY A 74 4.71 -21.71 -1.16
N ASN A 75 4.03 -21.02 -0.25
CA ASN A 75 3.55 -21.61 1.01
C ASN A 75 2.46 -22.67 0.80
N ILE A 76 1.65 -22.56 -0.27
CA ILE A 76 0.67 -23.58 -0.65
C ILE A 76 1.35 -24.91 -1.05
N ILE A 77 2.52 -24.85 -1.68
CA ILE A 77 3.23 -26.04 -2.19
C ILE A 77 4.06 -26.73 -1.09
N ILE A 78 4.66 -25.98 -0.16
CA ILE A 78 5.59 -26.53 0.84
C ILE A 78 4.93 -26.77 2.22
N GLY A 79 3.93 -25.97 2.61
CA GLY A 79 3.33 -25.98 3.95
C GLY A 79 1.91 -26.55 4.04
N GLY A 80 1.28 -26.92 2.92
CA GLY A 80 -0.12 -27.35 2.86
C GLY A 80 -1.14 -26.22 3.16
N LEU A 81 -2.43 -26.57 3.06
CA LEU A 81 -3.60 -25.66 3.17
C LEU A 81 -3.62 -24.73 4.41
N PHE A 82 -2.89 -25.05 5.48
CA PHE A 82 -2.89 -24.30 6.73
C PHE A 82 -2.01 -23.03 6.71
N GLY A 83 -0.92 -23.03 5.94
CA GLY A 83 -0.11 -21.82 5.71
C GLY A 83 -0.89 -20.79 4.88
N SER A 84 -1.66 -21.28 3.91
CA SER A 84 -2.51 -20.48 3.01
C SER A 84 -3.70 -19.84 3.73
N THR A 85 -4.32 -20.54 4.68
CA THR A 85 -5.42 -19.96 5.48
C THR A 85 -4.93 -18.87 6.44
N THR A 86 -3.71 -19.00 6.96
CA THR A 86 -3.13 -18.02 7.89
C THR A 86 -2.76 -16.72 7.17
N ASP A 87 -2.11 -16.80 6.01
CA ASP A 87 -1.75 -15.63 5.19
C ASP A 87 -2.97 -14.95 4.56
N ALA A 88 -4.05 -15.70 4.30
CA ALA A 88 -5.30 -15.14 3.79
C ALA A 88 -6.09 -14.37 4.84
N SER A 89 -6.13 -14.89 6.08
CA SER A 89 -6.86 -14.25 7.18
C SER A 89 -6.20 -12.96 7.69
N THR A 90 -4.90 -12.76 7.42
CA THR A 90 -4.11 -11.64 7.95
C THR A 90 -3.84 -10.53 6.93
N GLY A 91 -4.31 -10.64 5.68
CA GLY A 91 -4.05 -9.65 4.62
C GLY A 91 -2.63 -9.70 4.03
N LYS A 92 -1.75 -10.52 4.61
CA LYS A 92 -0.35 -10.70 4.21
C LYS A 92 -0.16 -11.31 2.82
N MET A 93 -1.23 -11.85 2.23
CA MET A 93 -1.22 -12.26 0.83
C MET A 93 -1.15 -11.08 -0.15
N TRP A 94 -1.42 -9.83 0.27
CA TRP A 94 -1.52 -8.69 -0.63
C TRP A 94 -0.24 -7.83 -0.55
N ASP A 95 0.31 -7.52 -1.71
CA ASP A 95 1.30 -6.46 -1.91
C ASP A 95 0.62 -5.31 -2.66
N TYR A 96 0.98 -4.08 -2.33
CA TYR A 96 0.63 -2.91 -3.12
C TYR A 96 1.78 -2.54 -4.07
N ALA A 97 1.54 -1.69 -5.05
CA ALA A 97 2.61 -1.17 -5.90
C ALA A 97 3.66 -0.42 -5.05
N GLU A 98 4.94 -0.72 -5.26
CA GLU A 98 6.04 -0.06 -4.53
C GLU A 98 6.19 1.41 -4.90
N LYS A 99 5.79 1.76 -6.12
CA LYS A 99 5.84 3.11 -6.66
C LYS A 99 4.54 3.44 -7.39
N VAL A 100 4.06 4.65 -7.19
CA VAL A 100 2.88 5.19 -7.87
C VAL A 100 3.13 6.65 -8.23
N GLU A 101 2.72 7.03 -9.43
CA GLU A 101 2.84 8.40 -9.93
C GLU A 101 1.47 9.07 -10.00
N ILE A 102 1.36 10.24 -9.39
CA ILE A 102 0.20 11.12 -9.53
C ILE A 102 0.40 11.96 -10.78
N ASN A 103 -0.53 11.81 -11.71
CA ASN A 103 -0.50 12.57 -12.95
C ASN A 103 -0.94 14.01 -12.68
N CYS A 104 -0.02 14.95 -12.88
CA CYS A 104 -0.22 16.39 -12.74
C CYS A 104 -0.01 17.16 -14.05
N SER A 105 -0.56 16.64 -15.14
CA SER A 105 -0.46 17.20 -16.49
C SER A 105 -1.63 18.10 -16.92
N LYS A 106 -2.50 18.51 -15.98
CA LYS A 106 -3.62 19.44 -16.26
C LYS A 106 -3.22 20.91 -16.11
#